data_AF-A0A4V6AQB8-F1
#
_entry.id   AF-A0A4V6AQB8-F1
#
_cell.length_a   1.000
_cell.length_b   1.000
_cell.length_c   1.000
_cell.angle_alpha   90.00
_cell.angle_beta   90.00
_cell.angle_gamma   90.00
#
_symmetry.space_group_name_H-M   'P 1'
#
loop_
_entity.id
_entity.type
_entity.pdbx_description
1 polymer ?
#
loop_
_entity_poly.entity_id
_entity_poly.type
_entity_poly.pdbx_seq_one_letter_code
_entity_poly.pdbx_strand_id
1 'polypeptide(L)'
;MEASSDLYDVYGSDDSPPLWEDHQHQCLQDLENVECLRRKIKYYFMNPCEKYHARGRKPWKLILQLVKIAIITVQLVSFGLSNQMVVTFKEENLLTFKHLFLKDYVDGGMDTYAVYRQADAYDHIDHIIRQYGHLHNITVGNHEYEKNGSLYTPLSVCQEFYRNGTIFPGNETFEIDTKVETDCVNVYPMNRPSLPEALPHFELHFKRMLSVKITFVLKAINLQTVRHRELPDCYDFTVMITFNNEAHSGRIKIDLENDVDINECRDWKVTGASARNIYLTVLFDCLIIVTCVTSFSLCTRSVINGTQLQFEYTHYCKNNCGKEVPWSDKLEFVNGWYILIIVSDMLTIIGSILKIEIQTKVLTSYDVCSIFLGTGTMFVWIGVIRYMGYFRKYNILILTLRAAFPNVIRFICCAGIIYLSYCFCGWIVLGPYHEKFRTLNTVSECLFSLINGDDMFPTFKNMKQKSSLVWIFSRVYLYTFVSLFIYMILSLFITIITDTYDTIKQQQQSGNPTSELQKFLSVCKDLPNSGVFRLDENNGCFLDRCINRFKKHQERLTSEA
;
A
#
# COMPACT_ATOMS: atom_id res chain seq x y z
N MET A 1 -10.50 69.36 83.17
CA MET A 1 -9.27 69.52 83.98
C MET A 1 -8.35 68.36 83.65
N GLU A 2 -7.06 68.66 83.68
CA GLU A 2 -5.91 67.87 83.28
C GLU A 2 -5.86 66.41 83.76
N ALA A 3 -5.02 65.66 83.01
CA ALA A 3 -4.07 64.66 83.49
C ALA A 3 -4.64 63.33 84.03
N SER A 4 -4.34 62.19 83.39
CA SER A 4 -3.11 61.37 83.56
C SER A 4 -3.07 60.70 84.94
N SER A 5 -2.74 59.42 85.12
CA SER A 5 -2.07 58.43 84.28
C SER A 5 -2.16 57.07 84.99
N ASP A 6 -1.76 56.01 84.27
CA ASP A 6 -0.98 54.88 84.79
C ASP A 6 -1.68 53.81 85.69
N LEU A 7 -1.48 52.48 85.55
CA LEU A 7 -0.61 51.64 84.70
C LEU A 7 -0.81 50.15 85.10
N TYR A 8 -0.49 49.24 84.16
CA TYR A 8 -0.14 47.81 84.28
C TYR A 8 -1.24 46.73 84.51
N ASP A 9 -1.23 45.54 83.88
CA ASP A 9 -0.62 45.00 82.64
C ASP A 9 -1.12 43.55 82.42
N VAL A 10 -0.72 42.95 81.28
CA VAL A 10 -0.59 41.50 80.95
C VAL A 10 -1.50 40.92 79.83
N TYR A 11 -0.98 41.10 78.61
CA TYR A 11 -0.64 40.12 77.55
C TYR A 11 -1.62 39.10 76.93
N GLY A 12 -1.68 39.17 75.60
CA GLY A 12 -1.93 38.08 74.65
C GLY A 12 -1.67 38.54 73.22
N SER A 13 -0.48 38.27 72.69
CA SER A 13 -0.01 38.57 71.33
C SER A 13 -0.40 37.46 70.35
N ASP A 14 -1.08 37.81 69.26
CA ASP A 14 -1.47 36.90 68.19
C ASP A 14 -0.84 37.40 66.87
N ASP A 15 0.26 36.76 66.46
CA ASP A 15 0.91 36.97 65.15
C ASP A 15 0.33 35.96 64.15
N SER A 16 -0.52 36.44 63.24
CA SER A 16 -0.95 35.70 62.04
C SER A 16 -0.63 36.53 60.79
N PRO A 17 -0.02 35.95 59.73
CA PRO A 17 0.27 36.70 58.51
C PRO A 17 -1.02 36.91 57.70
N PRO A 18 -1.12 38.00 56.90
CA PRO A 18 -2.37 38.40 56.28
C PRO A 18 -2.75 37.51 55.08
N LEU A 19 -4.05 37.17 54.99
CA LEU A 19 -4.73 36.35 53.96
C LEU A 19 -4.42 36.74 52.48
N TRP A 20 -3.83 37.91 52.24
CA TRP A 20 -3.50 38.44 50.93
C TRP A 20 -2.22 37.82 50.35
N GLU A 21 -1.27 37.40 51.19
CA GLU A 21 -0.02 36.76 50.73
C GLU A 21 -0.27 35.36 50.16
N ASP A 22 -1.20 34.59 50.74
CA ASP A 22 -1.56 33.27 50.23
C ASP A 22 -2.27 33.35 48.87
N HIS A 23 -3.16 34.32 48.65
CA HIS A 23 -3.78 34.56 47.33
C HIS A 23 -2.77 35.03 46.29
N GLN A 24 -1.81 35.88 46.67
CA GLN A 24 -0.75 36.34 45.78
C GLN A 24 0.20 35.20 45.38
N HIS A 25 0.57 34.34 46.34
CA HIS A 25 1.38 33.14 46.09
C HIS A 25 0.67 32.14 45.17
N GLN A 26 -0.63 31.92 45.37
CA GLN A 26 -1.42 30.99 44.57
C GLN A 26 -1.60 31.50 43.14
N CYS A 27 -1.79 32.81 42.95
CA CYS A 27 -1.85 33.47 41.65
C CYS A 27 -0.49 33.43 40.90
N LEU A 28 0.62 33.65 41.62
CA LEU A 28 1.97 33.53 41.05
C LEU A 28 2.27 32.08 40.61
N GLN A 29 1.88 31.11 41.44
CA GLN A 29 2.10 29.70 41.19
C GLN A 29 1.25 29.18 40.02
N ASP A 30 0.04 29.70 39.85
CA ASP A 30 -0.79 29.41 38.68
C ASP A 30 -0.21 30.03 37.40
N LEU A 31 0.32 31.25 37.46
CA LEU A 31 0.98 31.90 36.32
C LEU A 31 2.22 31.11 35.85
N GLU A 32 3.03 30.64 36.79
CA GLU A 32 4.22 29.84 36.52
C GLU A 32 3.88 28.45 35.95
N ASN A 33 2.80 27.83 36.42
CA ASN A 33 2.27 26.57 35.86
C ASN A 33 1.80 26.75 34.40
N VAL A 34 1.14 27.88 34.07
CA VAL A 34 0.70 28.19 32.71
C VAL A 34 1.90 28.39 31.79
N GLU A 35 2.95 29.07 32.26
CA GLU A 35 4.18 29.26 31.51
C GLU A 35 4.95 27.95 31.30
N CYS A 36 5.05 27.07 32.32
CA CYS A 36 5.63 25.73 32.21
C CYS A 36 4.88 24.89 31.15
N LEU A 37 3.53 24.90 31.17
CA LEU A 37 2.72 24.22 30.16
C LEU A 37 2.94 24.80 28.75
N ARG A 38 2.96 26.13 28.61
CA ARG A 38 3.18 26.81 27.33
C ARG A 38 4.55 26.51 26.75
N ARG A 39 5.61 26.49 27.57
CA ARG A 39 6.97 26.08 27.15
C ARG A 39 7.03 24.62 26.74
N LYS A 40 6.36 23.71 27.47
CA LYS A 40 6.26 22.28 27.12
C LYS A 40 5.60 22.06 25.77
N ILE A 41 4.49 22.77 25.50
CA ILE A 41 3.78 22.72 24.21
C ILE A 41 4.61 23.35 23.08
N LYS A 42 5.21 24.52 23.33
CA LYS A 42 6.09 25.18 22.35
C LYS A 42 7.28 24.30 21.99
N TYR A 43 7.92 23.67 22.98
CA TYR A 43 8.99 22.70 22.74
C TYR A 43 8.49 21.48 21.95
N TYR A 44 7.28 20.98 22.18
CA TYR A 44 6.74 19.85 21.40
C TYR A 44 6.65 20.16 19.90
N PHE A 45 6.16 21.35 19.53
CA PHE A 45 5.99 21.77 18.13
C PHE A 45 7.27 22.27 17.44
N MET A 46 8.35 22.55 18.19
CA MET A 46 9.64 22.95 17.61
C MET A 46 10.25 21.89 16.68
N ASN A 47 10.95 22.37 15.66
CA ASN A 47 11.70 21.55 14.72
C ASN A 47 12.88 20.82 15.40
N PRO A 48 13.38 19.69 14.88
CA PRO A 48 14.52 18.98 15.47
C PRO A 48 15.79 19.85 15.60
N CYS A 49 16.05 20.73 14.63
CA CYS A 49 17.19 21.66 14.67
C CYS A 49 17.00 22.73 15.77
N GLU A 50 15.79 23.24 15.95
CA GLU A 50 15.45 24.17 17.03
C GLU A 50 15.56 23.50 18.40
N LYS A 51 15.11 22.25 18.52
CA LYS A 51 15.27 21.42 19.74
C LYS A 51 16.73 21.18 20.09
N TYR A 52 17.58 20.96 19.08
CA TYR A 52 19.03 20.85 19.28
C TYR A 52 19.60 22.18 19.77
N HIS A 53 19.20 23.30 19.20
CA HIS A 53 19.70 24.61 19.65
C HIS A 53 19.24 24.93 21.08
N ALA A 54 17.98 24.60 21.41
CA ALA A 54 17.39 24.83 22.72
C ALA A 54 18.02 23.97 23.83
N ARG A 55 18.15 22.65 23.63
CA ARG A 55 18.60 21.72 24.69
C ARG A 55 19.95 21.04 24.46
N GLY A 56 20.61 21.24 23.32
CA GLY A 56 21.88 20.56 22.98
C GLY A 56 21.73 19.06 22.69
N ARG A 57 20.51 18.52 22.67
CA ARG A 57 20.24 17.09 22.47
C ARG A 57 20.42 16.69 21.01
N LYS A 58 21.41 15.85 20.71
CA LYS A 58 21.68 15.35 19.34
C LYS A 58 20.42 14.72 18.72
N PRO A 59 20.08 15.03 17.44
CA PRO A 59 18.84 14.61 16.80
C PRO A 59 18.90 13.16 16.27
N TRP A 60 19.12 12.19 17.15
CA TRP A 60 19.25 10.77 16.78
C TRP A 60 18.05 10.22 16.00
N LYS A 61 16.83 10.69 16.28
CA LYS A 61 15.63 10.31 15.52
C LYS A 61 15.73 10.69 14.04
N LEU A 62 16.29 11.85 13.72
CA LEU A 62 16.44 12.30 12.33
C LEU A 62 17.48 11.44 11.60
N ILE A 63 18.63 11.19 12.25
CA ILE A 63 19.71 10.36 11.71
C ILE A 63 19.20 8.94 11.43
N LEU A 64 18.49 8.34 12.40
CA LEU A 64 17.92 7.01 12.26
C LEU A 64 16.97 6.92 11.06
N GLN A 65 16.12 7.92 10.84
CA GLN A 65 15.21 7.93 9.70
C GLN A 65 15.92 8.11 8.36
N LEU A 66 16.95 8.95 8.29
CA LEU A 66 17.78 9.10 7.07
C LEU A 66 18.51 7.81 6.72
N VAL A 67 19.08 7.14 7.73
CA VAL A 67 19.70 5.82 7.56
C VAL A 67 18.65 4.80 7.11
N LYS A 68 17.47 4.77 7.75
CA LYS A 68 16.37 3.88 7.40
C LYS A 68 15.94 4.04 5.93
N ILE A 69 15.81 5.27 5.42
CA ILE A 69 15.46 5.54 4.02
C ILE A 69 16.47 4.88 3.07
N ALA A 70 17.77 5.07 3.33
CA ALA A 70 18.82 4.52 2.49
C ALA A 70 18.80 2.98 2.52
N ILE A 71 18.73 2.37 3.71
CA ILE A 71 18.81 0.91 3.85
C ILE A 71 17.57 0.23 3.23
N ILE A 72 16.35 0.73 3.48
CA ILE A 72 15.12 0.18 2.88
C ILE A 72 15.14 0.32 1.35
N THR A 73 15.65 1.44 0.83
CA THR A 73 15.75 1.63 -0.63
C THR A 73 16.73 0.62 -1.24
N VAL A 74 17.90 0.40 -0.60
CA VAL A 74 18.85 -0.62 -1.05
C VAL A 74 18.24 -2.02 -1.00
N GLN A 75 17.46 -2.33 0.05
CA GLN A 75 16.73 -3.59 0.16
C GLN A 75 15.75 -3.80 -0.98
N LEU A 76 14.93 -2.78 -1.29
CA LEU A 76 13.94 -2.85 -2.35
C LEU A 76 14.59 -3.03 -3.73
N VAL A 77 15.67 -2.28 -4.02
CA VAL A 77 16.38 -2.40 -5.30
C VAL A 77 17.03 -3.78 -5.44
N SER A 78 17.68 -4.27 -4.38
CA SER A 78 18.29 -5.62 -4.39
C SER A 78 17.24 -6.72 -4.57
N PHE A 79 16.11 -6.63 -3.86
CA PHE A 79 15.00 -7.58 -4.01
C PHE A 79 14.35 -7.47 -5.40
N GLY A 80 14.14 -6.26 -5.90
CA GLY A 80 13.54 -6.00 -7.21
C GLY A 80 14.36 -6.58 -8.36
N LEU A 81 15.68 -6.46 -8.32
CA LEU A 81 16.56 -7.07 -9.33
C LEU A 81 16.49 -8.60 -9.31
N SER A 82 16.45 -9.21 -8.13
CA SER A 82 16.28 -10.66 -7.99
C SER A 82 14.91 -11.12 -8.49
N ASN A 83 13.84 -10.44 -8.08
CA ASN A 83 12.48 -10.75 -8.50
C ASN A 83 12.30 -10.59 -10.03
N GLN A 84 12.89 -9.55 -10.62
CA GLN A 84 12.83 -9.33 -12.07
C GLN A 84 13.42 -10.52 -12.83
N MET A 85 14.54 -11.09 -12.39
CA MET A 85 15.13 -12.27 -13.04
C MET A 85 14.19 -13.49 -12.98
N VAL A 86 13.49 -13.68 -11.85
CA VAL A 86 12.51 -14.77 -11.68
C VAL A 86 11.31 -14.57 -12.60
N VAL A 87 10.75 -13.36 -12.65
CA VAL A 87 9.61 -13.02 -13.50
C VAL A 87 9.96 -13.16 -14.98
N THR A 88 11.10 -12.62 -15.41
CA THR A 88 11.56 -12.77 -16.79
C THR A 88 11.75 -14.24 -17.15
N PHE A 89 12.33 -15.06 -16.26
CA PHE A 89 12.46 -16.50 -16.52
C PHE A 89 11.09 -17.18 -16.65
N LYS A 90 10.10 -16.83 -15.82
CA LYS A 90 8.73 -17.35 -15.91
C LYS A 90 8.04 -16.96 -17.24
N GLU A 91 8.13 -15.69 -17.61
CA GLU A 91 7.48 -15.13 -18.81
C GLU A 91 8.08 -15.69 -20.11
N GLU A 92 9.41 -15.78 -20.20
CA GLU A 92 10.11 -16.34 -21.38
C GLU A 92 9.79 -17.83 -21.56
N ASN A 93 9.72 -18.59 -20.45
CA ASN A 93 9.30 -19.99 -20.52
C ASN A 93 7.82 -20.13 -20.91
N LEU A 94 6.93 -19.28 -20.39
CA LEU A 94 5.52 -19.26 -20.79
C LEU A 94 5.38 -19.00 -22.30
N LEU A 95 6.11 -18.02 -22.83
CA LEU A 95 6.12 -17.73 -24.26
C LEU A 95 6.66 -18.90 -25.08
N THR A 96 7.74 -19.53 -24.60
CA THR A 96 8.31 -20.74 -25.22
C THR A 96 7.29 -21.88 -25.26
N PHE A 97 6.55 -22.12 -24.17
CA PHE A 97 5.50 -23.15 -24.12
C PHE A 97 4.34 -22.83 -25.06
N LYS A 98 3.98 -21.55 -25.22
CA LYS A 98 2.98 -21.13 -26.23
C LYS A 98 3.43 -21.52 -27.63
N HIS A 99 4.66 -21.22 -28.02
CA HIS A 99 5.20 -21.58 -29.34
C HIS A 99 5.41 -23.09 -29.55
N LEU A 100 5.69 -23.86 -28.49
CA LEU A 100 5.91 -25.30 -28.59
C LEU A 100 4.61 -26.10 -28.62
N PHE A 101 3.61 -25.73 -27.81
CA PHE A 101 2.41 -26.54 -27.61
C PHE A 101 1.19 -26.00 -28.35
N LEU A 102 1.10 -24.69 -28.62
CA LEU A 102 0.00 -24.13 -29.38
C LEU A 102 0.35 -24.12 -30.86
N LYS A 103 -0.38 -24.92 -31.63
CA LYS A 103 -0.19 -25.04 -33.08
C LYS A 103 -0.41 -23.69 -33.77
N ASP A 104 0.50 -23.31 -34.65
CA ASP A 104 0.43 -22.07 -35.45
C ASP A 104 0.24 -20.79 -34.60
N TYR A 105 0.80 -20.76 -33.38
CA TYR A 105 0.77 -19.60 -32.50
C TYR A 105 1.56 -18.42 -33.08
N VAL A 106 1.02 -17.20 -32.93
CA VAL A 106 1.65 -15.95 -33.37
C VAL A 106 1.64 -14.94 -32.22
N ASP A 107 2.77 -14.25 -32.04
CA ASP A 107 2.94 -13.25 -30.99
C ASP A 107 1.88 -12.14 -31.07
N GLY A 108 1.28 -11.80 -29.92
CA GLY A 108 0.25 -10.77 -29.81
C GLY A 108 -1.19 -11.24 -30.08
N GLY A 109 -1.42 -12.53 -30.37
CA GLY A 109 -2.75 -13.11 -30.63
C GLY A 109 -3.51 -13.63 -29.41
N MET A 110 -3.11 -13.31 -28.16
CA MET A 110 -3.64 -13.99 -26.97
C MET A 110 -5.17 -13.94 -26.82
N ASP A 111 -5.81 -12.80 -27.09
CA ASP A 111 -7.28 -12.67 -26.98
C ASP A 111 -8.05 -13.26 -28.18
N THR A 112 -7.35 -13.60 -29.25
CA THR A 112 -7.94 -14.03 -30.53
C THR A 112 -7.69 -15.49 -30.86
N TYR A 113 -6.72 -16.15 -30.23
CA TYR A 113 -6.39 -17.56 -30.47
C TYR A 113 -7.56 -18.48 -30.10
N ALA A 114 -8.15 -19.10 -31.11
CA ALA A 114 -9.36 -19.89 -30.99
C ALA A 114 -9.55 -20.82 -32.17
N VAL A 115 -10.33 -21.88 -31.94
CA VAL A 115 -10.67 -22.89 -32.93
C VAL A 115 -12.17 -22.84 -33.23
N TYR A 116 -12.51 -23.09 -34.51
CA TYR A 116 -13.88 -22.98 -35.03
C TYR A 116 -14.43 -24.29 -35.60
N ARG A 117 -13.60 -25.32 -35.80
CA ARG A 117 -14.01 -26.62 -36.35
C ARG A 117 -13.66 -27.75 -35.39
N GLN A 118 -14.47 -28.80 -35.40
CA GLN A 118 -14.24 -29.98 -34.55
C GLN A 118 -12.94 -30.71 -34.92
N ALA A 119 -12.64 -30.85 -36.22
CA ALA A 119 -11.41 -31.46 -36.69
C ALA A 119 -10.16 -30.70 -36.21
N ASP A 120 -10.21 -29.37 -36.29
CA ASP A 120 -9.13 -28.50 -35.81
C ASP A 120 -8.92 -28.68 -34.30
N ALA A 121 -9.98 -28.85 -33.50
CA ALA A 121 -9.84 -29.07 -32.06
C ALA A 121 -9.08 -30.38 -31.75
N TYR A 122 -9.42 -31.47 -32.43
CA TYR A 122 -8.69 -32.73 -32.33
C TYR A 122 -7.24 -32.60 -32.79
N ASP A 123 -7.00 -31.91 -33.90
CA ASP A 123 -5.66 -31.66 -34.46
C ASP A 123 -4.77 -30.83 -33.52
N HIS A 124 -5.33 -29.85 -32.81
CA HIS A 124 -4.60 -29.10 -31.79
C HIS A 124 -4.26 -29.96 -30.56
N ILE A 125 -5.19 -30.81 -30.11
CA ILE A 125 -4.95 -31.73 -28.99
C ILE A 125 -3.88 -32.77 -29.36
N ASP A 126 -3.96 -33.36 -30.56
CA ASP A 126 -2.96 -34.27 -31.09
C ASP A 126 -1.59 -33.61 -31.23
N HIS A 127 -1.55 -32.36 -31.71
CA HIS A 127 -0.31 -31.59 -31.76
C HIS A 127 0.32 -31.45 -30.38
N ILE A 128 -0.44 -31.04 -29.36
CA ILE A 128 0.05 -30.89 -27.98
C ILE A 128 0.65 -32.21 -27.47
N ILE A 129 -0.06 -33.33 -27.65
CA ILE A 129 0.38 -34.65 -27.19
C ILE A 129 1.67 -35.09 -27.91
N ARG A 130 1.76 -34.87 -29.22
CA ARG A 130 2.96 -35.20 -30.00
C ARG A 130 4.16 -34.34 -29.60
N GLN A 131 3.97 -33.04 -29.43
CA GLN A 131 5.03 -32.13 -28.99
C GLN A 131 5.50 -32.49 -27.59
N TYR A 132 4.57 -32.82 -26.68
CA TYR A 132 4.91 -33.33 -25.35
C TYR A 132 5.72 -34.63 -25.44
N GLY A 133 5.36 -35.60 -26.29
CA GLY A 133 6.14 -36.83 -26.48
C GLY A 133 7.51 -36.64 -27.14
N HIS A 134 7.72 -35.54 -27.86
CA HIS A 134 8.97 -35.21 -28.54
C HIS A 134 9.79 -34.10 -27.86
N LEU A 135 9.43 -33.70 -26.64
CA LEU A 135 10.01 -32.55 -25.93
C LEU A 135 11.53 -32.50 -26.02
N HIS A 136 12.22 -33.58 -25.65
CA HIS A 136 13.70 -33.64 -25.65
C HIS A 136 14.35 -33.39 -27.02
N ASN A 137 13.66 -33.66 -28.12
CA ASN A 137 14.19 -33.47 -29.46
C ASN A 137 13.93 -32.07 -30.03
N ILE A 138 12.87 -31.40 -29.56
CA ILE A 138 12.41 -30.11 -30.09
C ILE A 138 12.87 -28.92 -29.25
N THR A 139 13.02 -29.09 -27.94
CA THR A 139 13.29 -27.97 -27.03
C THR A 139 14.74 -27.51 -27.11
N VAL A 140 14.94 -26.20 -27.18
CA VAL A 140 16.26 -25.57 -27.00
C VAL A 140 16.62 -25.46 -25.51
N GLY A 141 15.60 -25.39 -24.64
CA GLY A 141 15.76 -25.26 -23.20
C GLY A 141 16.15 -26.56 -22.49
N ASN A 142 16.51 -26.43 -21.21
CA ASN A 142 16.86 -27.55 -20.33
C ASN A 142 15.63 -28.17 -19.65
N HIS A 143 14.54 -28.32 -20.40
CA HIS A 143 13.27 -28.84 -19.91
C HIS A 143 13.32 -30.36 -19.75
N GLU A 144 12.79 -30.86 -18.64
CA GLU A 144 12.73 -32.29 -18.33
C GLU A 144 11.35 -32.66 -17.77
N TYR A 145 10.90 -33.88 -18.00
CA TYR A 145 9.65 -34.35 -17.41
C TYR A 145 9.83 -34.62 -15.91
N GLU A 146 8.81 -34.33 -15.11
CA GLU A 146 8.83 -34.72 -13.70
C GLU A 146 8.84 -36.25 -13.55
N LYS A 147 9.61 -36.74 -12.56
CA LYS A 147 9.69 -38.15 -12.19
C LYS A 147 9.17 -38.35 -10.77
N ASN A 148 8.23 -39.26 -10.61
CA ASN A 148 7.83 -39.76 -9.31
C ASN A 148 8.49 -41.14 -9.08
N GLY A 149 9.62 -41.16 -8.39
CA GLY A 149 10.47 -42.34 -8.29
C GLY A 149 11.14 -42.69 -9.62
N SER A 150 10.79 -43.84 -10.20
CA SER A 150 11.32 -44.28 -11.50
C SER A 150 10.41 -44.01 -12.69
N LEU A 151 9.17 -43.55 -12.46
CA LEU A 151 8.18 -43.31 -13.51
C LEU A 151 8.03 -41.82 -13.80
N TYR A 152 7.90 -41.46 -15.07
CA TYR A 152 7.56 -40.10 -15.48
C TYR A 152 6.10 -39.78 -15.14
N THR A 153 5.82 -38.53 -14.78
CA THR A 153 4.44 -38.05 -14.64
C THR A 153 3.78 -37.99 -16.01
N PRO A 154 2.49 -38.38 -16.12
CA PRO A 154 1.78 -38.33 -17.39
C PRO A 154 1.29 -36.90 -17.69
N LEU A 155 1.02 -36.65 -18.96
CA LEU A 155 0.14 -35.59 -19.41
C LEU A 155 -1.31 -36.04 -19.22
N SER A 156 -2.10 -35.25 -18.50
CA SER A 156 -3.52 -35.53 -18.23
C SER A 156 -4.39 -34.69 -19.15
N VAL A 157 -5.25 -35.35 -19.94
CA VAL A 157 -6.29 -34.72 -20.76
C VAL A 157 -7.62 -34.94 -20.06
N CYS A 158 -8.23 -33.87 -19.54
CA CYS A 158 -9.50 -33.92 -18.85
C CYS A 158 -10.57 -33.12 -19.61
N GLN A 159 -11.75 -33.72 -19.82
CA GLN A 159 -12.92 -33.04 -20.37
C GLN A 159 -13.94 -32.81 -19.27
N GLU A 160 -14.44 -31.58 -19.15
CA GLU A 160 -15.57 -31.21 -18.31
C GLU A 160 -16.81 -31.04 -19.18
N PHE A 161 -17.91 -31.72 -18.83
CA PHE A 161 -19.14 -31.68 -19.60
C PHE A 161 -20.38 -31.89 -18.72
N TYR A 162 -21.54 -31.44 -19.20
CA TYR A 162 -22.82 -31.71 -18.54
C TYR A 162 -23.17 -33.20 -18.62
N ARG A 163 -23.58 -33.78 -17.49
CA ARG A 163 -23.91 -35.20 -17.37
C ARG A 163 -24.91 -35.67 -18.41
N ASN A 164 -26.01 -34.92 -18.56
CA ASN A 164 -26.98 -35.09 -19.63
C ASN A 164 -27.14 -33.76 -20.38
N GLY A 165 -27.22 -33.82 -21.70
CA GLY A 165 -27.27 -32.63 -22.54
C GLY A 165 -27.73 -32.98 -23.94
N THR A 166 -29.05 -33.07 -24.11
CA THR A 166 -29.66 -33.18 -25.43
C THR A 166 -30.13 -31.79 -25.86
N ILE A 167 -29.59 -31.31 -26.99
CA ILE A 167 -29.88 -29.97 -27.50
C ILE A 167 -30.27 -30.11 -28.96
N PHE A 168 -31.52 -29.79 -29.28
CA PHE A 168 -32.08 -29.83 -30.62
C PHE A 168 -32.52 -28.42 -31.03
N PRO A 169 -31.59 -27.56 -31.49
CA PRO A 169 -31.92 -26.17 -31.84
C PRO A 169 -32.96 -26.08 -32.96
N GLY A 170 -33.00 -27.06 -33.88
CA GLY A 170 -34.01 -27.12 -34.94
C GLY A 170 -35.44 -27.39 -34.45
N ASN A 171 -35.59 -28.03 -33.28
CA ASN A 171 -36.88 -28.28 -32.64
C ASN A 171 -37.12 -27.32 -31.45
N GLU A 172 -36.22 -26.35 -31.22
CA GLU A 172 -36.25 -25.44 -30.06
C GLU A 172 -36.36 -26.14 -28.69
N THR A 173 -35.90 -27.39 -28.59
CA THR A 173 -36.01 -28.22 -27.37
C THR A 173 -34.64 -28.59 -26.83
N PHE A 174 -34.51 -28.61 -25.51
CA PHE A 174 -33.31 -29.05 -24.82
C PHE A 174 -33.65 -29.70 -23.46
N GLU A 175 -32.84 -30.67 -23.06
CA GLU A 175 -32.86 -31.29 -21.74
C GLU A 175 -31.41 -31.38 -21.25
N ILE A 176 -31.09 -30.62 -20.20
CA ILE A 176 -29.73 -30.49 -19.65
C ILE A 176 -29.77 -30.77 -18.15
N ASP A 177 -28.89 -31.66 -17.70
CA ASP A 177 -28.54 -31.81 -16.28
C ASP A 177 -27.35 -30.89 -16.00
N THR A 178 -27.52 -29.91 -15.10
CA THR A 178 -26.48 -28.93 -14.76
C THR A 178 -25.32 -29.54 -14.00
N LYS A 179 -25.43 -30.80 -13.55
CA LYS A 179 -24.32 -31.52 -12.92
C LYS A 179 -23.18 -31.73 -13.93
N VAL A 180 -22.00 -31.21 -13.57
CA VAL A 180 -20.78 -31.37 -14.36
C VAL A 180 -20.10 -32.69 -13.98
N GLU A 181 -19.71 -33.46 -14.99
CA GLU A 181 -18.85 -34.64 -14.86
C GLU A 181 -17.51 -34.37 -15.55
N THR A 182 -16.46 -35.01 -15.04
CA THR A 182 -15.10 -34.88 -15.55
C THR A 182 -14.58 -36.26 -15.93
N ASP A 183 -14.09 -36.38 -17.16
CA ASP A 183 -13.44 -37.59 -17.66
C ASP A 183 -12.00 -37.29 -18.04
N CYS A 184 -11.04 -38.08 -17.55
CA CYS A 184 -9.61 -37.80 -17.67
C CYS A 184 -8.84 -39.02 -18.20
N VAL A 185 -7.91 -38.76 -19.12
CA VAL A 185 -7.01 -39.75 -19.69
C VAL A 185 -5.56 -39.32 -19.51
N ASN A 186 -4.71 -40.26 -19.10
CA ASN A 186 -3.29 -40.02 -18.84
C ASN A 186 -2.41 -40.57 -19.97
N VAL A 187 -1.51 -39.75 -20.50
CA VAL A 187 -0.58 -40.07 -21.58
C VAL A 187 0.86 -39.96 -21.08
N TYR A 188 1.62 -41.05 -21.15
CA TYR A 188 3.01 -41.09 -20.70
C TYR A 188 4.01 -40.81 -21.85
N PRO A 189 5.12 -40.09 -21.59
CA PRO A 189 6.03 -39.60 -22.63
C PRO A 189 6.80 -40.69 -23.40
N MET A 190 6.91 -41.91 -22.86
CA MET A 190 7.63 -43.02 -23.53
C MET A 190 6.79 -43.81 -24.54
N ASN A 191 5.49 -43.59 -24.56
CA ASN A 191 4.69 -44.05 -25.69
C ASN A 191 4.93 -43.04 -26.81
N ARG A 192 5.11 -43.50 -28.05
CA ARG A 192 5.10 -42.63 -29.25
C ARG A 192 3.74 -42.74 -29.95
N PRO A 193 2.59 -42.48 -29.30
CA PRO A 193 1.34 -42.79 -29.95
C PRO A 193 0.93 -41.63 -30.87
N SER A 194 0.36 -41.99 -32.01
CA SER A 194 -0.57 -41.10 -32.71
C SER A 194 -1.87 -40.96 -31.89
N LEU A 195 -2.65 -39.86 -32.03
CA LEU A 195 -3.93 -39.67 -31.29
C LEU A 195 -4.83 -40.93 -31.20
N PRO A 196 -5.01 -41.74 -32.26
CA PRO A 196 -5.83 -42.96 -32.20
C PRO A 196 -5.25 -44.06 -31.28
N GLU A 197 -3.94 -44.08 -31.08
CA GLU A 197 -3.24 -45.03 -30.19
C GLU A 197 -3.13 -44.51 -28.76
N ALA A 198 -3.11 -43.19 -28.58
CA ALA A 198 -3.00 -42.52 -27.27
C ALA A 198 -4.34 -42.46 -26.54
N LEU A 199 -5.41 -42.22 -27.31
CA LEU A 199 -6.76 -41.92 -26.85
C LEU A 199 -7.80 -42.73 -27.66
N PRO A 200 -7.74 -44.07 -27.68
CA PRO A 200 -8.60 -44.90 -28.52
C PRO A 200 -10.11 -44.78 -28.20
N HIS A 201 -10.47 -44.24 -27.03
CA HIS A 201 -11.87 -44.14 -26.56
C HIS A 201 -12.25 -42.73 -26.08
N PHE A 202 -11.45 -41.71 -26.36
CA PHE A 202 -11.75 -40.35 -25.91
C PHE A 202 -12.46 -39.56 -27.01
N GLU A 203 -13.78 -39.54 -26.94
CA GLU A 203 -14.62 -38.78 -27.87
C GLU A 203 -15.04 -37.44 -27.24
N LEU A 204 -14.71 -36.34 -27.91
CA LEU A 204 -15.08 -35.00 -27.46
C LEU A 204 -16.58 -34.75 -27.62
N HIS A 205 -17.27 -34.48 -26.51
CA HIS A 205 -18.70 -34.22 -26.51
C HIS A 205 -19.05 -32.75 -26.77
N PHE A 206 -18.71 -32.21 -27.95
CA PHE A 206 -18.82 -30.77 -28.28
C PHE A 206 -20.15 -30.08 -27.91
N LYS A 207 -21.29 -30.79 -27.96
CA LYS A 207 -22.61 -30.21 -27.63
C LYS A 207 -22.80 -29.93 -26.14
N ARG A 208 -22.21 -30.74 -25.26
CA ARG A 208 -22.37 -30.68 -23.80
C ARG A 208 -21.07 -30.39 -23.05
N MET A 209 -19.96 -30.27 -23.78
CA MET A 209 -18.62 -29.99 -23.27
C MET A 209 -18.48 -28.51 -22.90
N LEU A 210 -18.08 -28.28 -21.66
CA LEU A 210 -17.76 -26.98 -21.10
C LEU A 210 -16.31 -26.60 -21.38
N SER A 211 -15.38 -27.51 -21.08
CA SER A 211 -13.96 -27.27 -21.29
C SER A 211 -13.18 -28.57 -21.51
N VAL A 212 -12.02 -28.47 -22.15
CA VAL A 212 -10.98 -29.51 -22.12
C VAL A 212 -9.72 -28.89 -21.53
N LYS A 213 -9.17 -29.53 -20.51
CA LYS A 213 -7.96 -29.11 -19.81
C LYS A 213 -6.88 -30.15 -20.03
N ILE A 214 -5.74 -29.70 -20.56
CA ILE A 214 -4.55 -30.53 -20.70
C ILE A 214 -3.52 -30.03 -19.71
N THR A 215 -3.11 -30.89 -18.78
CA THR A 215 -2.20 -30.53 -17.68
C THR A 215 -1.00 -31.47 -17.62
N PHE A 216 0.19 -30.89 -17.44
CA PHE A 216 1.43 -31.64 -17.26
C PHE A 216 2.49 -30.79 -16.55
N VAL A 217 3.48 -31.44 -15.95
CA VAL A 217 4.56 -30.78 -15.20
C VAL A 217 5.90 -30.93 -15.94
N LEU A 218 6.59 -29.82 -16.15
CA LEU A 218 7.94 -29.74 -16.70
C LEU A 218 8.89 -29.10 -15.69
N LYS A 219 10.09 -29.64 -15.57
CA LYS A 219 11.16 -29.09 -14.74
C LYS A 219 12.13 -28.29 -15.60
N ALA A 220 12.62 -27.16 -15.09
CA ALA A 220 13.76 -26.46 -15.67
C ALA A 220 14.66 -25.86 -14.58
N ILE A 221 15.89 -25.52 -14.93
CA ILE A 221 16.85 -24.92 -14.00
C ILE A 221 17.21 -23.53 -14.52
N ASN A 222 17.06 -22.51 -13.66
CA ASN A 222 17.47 -21.16 -14.03
C ASN A 222 18.98 -20.98 -13.85
N LEU A 223 19.70 -20.93 -14.97
CA LEU A 223 21.16 -20.76 -14.98
C LEU A 223 21.60 -19.29 -14.90
N GLN A 224 20.68 -18.32 -15.04
CA GLN A 224 21.04 -16.89 -15.01
C GLN A 224 21.56 -16.46 -13.64
N THR A 225 21.06 -17.06 -12.56
CA THR A 225 21.47 -16.76 -11.17
C THR A 225 22.93 -17.13 -10.90
N VAL A 226 23.47 -18.14 -11.61
CA VAL A 226 24.87 -18.58 -11.48
C VAL A 226 25.83 -17.45 -11.88
N ARG A 227 25.47 -16.62 -12.86
CA ARG A 227 26.27 -15.45 -13.27
C ARG A 227 26.41 -14.43 -12.14
N HIS A 228 25.41 -14.35 -11.27
CA HIS A 228 25.37 -13.47 -10.09
C HIS A 228 25.99 -14.13 -8.84
N ARG A 229 26.62 -15.30 -8.98
CA ARG A 229 27.18 -16.10 -7.87
C ARG A 229 26.13 -16.49 -6.82
N GLU A 230 24.88 -16.57 -7.25
CA GLU A 230 23.77 -17.14 -6.50
C GLU A 230 23.56 -18.60 -6.92
N LEU A 231 22.88 -19.38 -6.08
CA LEU A 231 22.58 -20.77 -6.39
C LEU A 231 21.47 -20.84 -7.45
N PRO A 232 21.53 -21.79 -8.40
CA PRO A 232 20.45 -22.01 -9.35
C PRO A 232 19.24 -22.58 -8.63
N ASP A 233 18.07 -22.01 -8.91
CA ASP A 233 16.79 -22.50 -8.46
C ASP A 233 16.22 -23.52 -9.47
N CYS A 234 15.55 -24.54 -8.94
CA CYS A 234 14.84 -25.54 -9.73
C CYS A 234 13.37 -25.15 -9.81
N TYR A 235 12.85 -25.08 -11.03
CA TYR A 235 11.49 -24.63 -11.32
C TYR A 235 10.67 -25.81 -11.79
N ASP A 236 9.52 -26.00 -11.15
CA ASP A 236 8.48 -26.94 -11.56
C ASP A 236 7.35 -26.15 -12.21
N PHE A 237 7.23 -26.26 -13.53
CA PHE A 237 6.21 -25.60 -14.34
C PHE A 237 5.02 -26.54 -14.52
N THR A 238 3.90 -26.21 -13.89
CA THR A 238 2.61 -26.84 -14.16
C THR A 238 1.95 -26.12 -15.32
N VAL A 239 2.05 -26.70 -16.52
CA VAL A 239 1.48 -26.15 -17.74
C VAL A 239 0.03 -26.59 -17.86
N MET A 240 -0.88 -25.63 -18.04
CA MET A 240 -2.31 -25.86 -18.19
C MET A 240 -2.79 -25.24 -19.51
N ILE A 241 -3.27 -26.08 -20.42
CA ILE A 241 -3.86 -25.66 -21.68
C ILE A 241 -5.37 -25.87 -21.59
N THR A 242 -6.14 -24.79 -21.69
CA THR A 242 -7.59 -24.80 -21.52
C THR A 242 -8.30 -24.46 -22.82
N PHE A 243 -9.10 -25.40 -23.32
CA PHE A 243 -10.05 -25.20 -24.41
C PHE A 243 -11.40 -24.82 -23.80
N ASN A 244 -11.72 -23.53 -23.74
CA ASN A 244 -12.96 -23.02 -23.16
C ASN A 244 -14.08 -22.98 -24.21
N ASN A 245 -15.17 -23.70 -23.93
CA ASN A 245 -16.41 -23.74 -24.72
C ASN A 245 -17.66 -23.37 -23.90
N GLU A 246 -17.53 -22.72 -22.75
CA GLU A 246 -18.65 -22.40 -21.84
C GLU A 246 -19.74 -21.56 -22.51
N ALA A 247 -19.35 -20.67 -23.43
CA ALA A 247 -20.29 -19.82 -24.16
C ALA A 247 -21.08 -20.58 -25.27
N HIS A 248 -20.67 -21.81 -25.62
CA HIS A 248 -21.24 -22.62 -26.71
C HIS A 248 -21.49 -21.83 -28.02
N SER A 249 -20.59 -20.89 -28.35
CA SER A 249 -20.76 -19.94 -29.45
C SER A 249 -20.24 -20.43 -30.80
N GLY A 250 -19.76 -21.69 -30.88
CA GLY A 250 -19.06 -22.23 -32.04
C GLY A 250 -17.61 -21.75 -32.18
N ARG A 251 -17.11 -20.97 -31.21
CA ARG A 251 -15.70 -20.57 -31.05
C ARG A 251 -15.18 -21.12 -29.73
N ILE A 252 -14.21 -22.03 -29.80
CA ILE A 252 -13.50 -22.55 -28.62
C ILE A 252 -12.25 -21.71 -28.44
N LYS A 253 -12.16 -20.98 -27.33
CA LYS A 253 -10.95 -20.21 -27.00
C LYS A 253 -9.92 -21.16 -26.40
N ILE A 254 -8.67 -21.04 -26.82
CA ILE A 254 -7.58 -21.85 -26.27
C ILE A 254 -6.65 -20.88 -25.55
N ASP A 255 -6.39 -21.17 -24.28
CA ASP A 255 -5.43 -20.42 -23.50
C ASP A 255 -4.40 -21.38 -22.88
N LEU A 256 -3.19 -20.86 -22.67
CA LEU A 256 -2.10 -21.58 -22.02
C LEU A 256 -1.58 -20.73 -20.88
N GLU A 257 -1.75 -21.26 -19.68
CA GLU A 257 -1.27 -20.70 -18.43
C GLU A 257 -0.19 -21.62 -17.83
N ASN A 258 0.72 -21.04 -17.04
CA ASN A 258 1.69 -21.81 -16.29
C ASN A 258 1.76 -21.36 -14.82
N ASP A 259 1.54 -22.32 -13.93
CA ASP A 259 1.83 -22.17 -12.52
C ASP A 259 3.24 -22.69 -12.24
N VAL A 260 3.95 -22.02 -11.34
CA VAL A 260 5.39 -22.22 -11.17
C VAL A 260 5.72 -22.36 -9.70
N ASP A 261 6.25 -23.52 -9.34
CA ASP A 261 6.79 -23.80 -8.02
C ASP A 261 8.32 -23.71 -8.06
N ILE A 262 8.89 -23.02 -7.08
CA ILE A 262 10.33 -22.76 -7.00
C ILE A 262 10.93 -23.54 -5.84
N ASN A 263 11.79 -24.48 -6.16
CA ASN A 263 12.39 -25.44 -5.23
C ASN A 263 13.92 -25.34 -5.23
N GLU A 264 14.56 -25.72 -4.13
CA GLU A 264 16.02 -25.87 -4.09
C GLU A 264 16.47 -27.11 -4.87
N CYS A 265 17.47 -26.94 -5.74
CA CYS A 265 18.06 -28.06 -6.45
C CYS A 265 18.85 -28.98 -5.51
N ARG A 266 18.66 -30.30 -5.63
CA ARG A 266 19.42 -31.31 -4.87
C ARG A 266 20.84 -31.46 -5.45
N ASP A 267 21.83 -31.67 -4.58
CA ASP A 267 23.21 -32.04 -4.91
C ASP A 267 23.90 -31.17 -5.98
N TRP A 268 23.96 -29.86 -5.77
CA TRP A 268 24.63 -28.92 -6.68
C TRP A 268 26.15 -28.88 -6.48
N LYS A 269 26.90 -28.71 -7.58
CA LYS A 269 28.35 -28.47 -7.58
C LYS A 269 28.68 -27.29 -8.49
N VAL A 270 28.90 -26.11 -7.89
CA VAL A 270 29.28 -24.90 -8.62
C VAL A 270 30.62 -24.40 -8.09
N THR A 271 31.65 -24.40 -8.95
CA THR A 271 32.97 -23.85 -8.59
C THR A 271 32.92 -22.33 -8.55
N GLY A 272 33.17 -21.73 -7.37
CA GLY A 272 33.24 -20.28 -7.18
C GLY A 272 31.96 -19.59 -6.71
N ALA A 273 30.84 -20.33 -6.58
CA ALA A 273 29.66 -19.86 -5.85
C ALA A 273 29.86 -20.14 -4.35
N SER A 274 29.56 -19.17 -3.50
CA SER A 274 29.66 -19.31 -2.05
C SER A 274 28.32 -18.97 -1.40
N ALA A 275 27.82 -19.87 -0.55
CA ALA A 275 26.64 -19.65 0.29
C ALA A 275 26.78 -18.41 1.21
N ARG A 276 27.99 -17.85 1.35
CA ARG A 276 28.27 -16.62 2.10
C ARG A 276 27.41 -15.43 1.65
N ASN A 277 27.06 -15.33 0.37
CA ASN A 277 26.22 -14.23 -0.12
C ASN A 277 24.80 -14.26 0.48
N ILE A 278 24.23 -15.46 0.65
CA ILE A 278 22.91 -15.67 1.26
C ILE A 278 22.92 -15.24 2.74
N TYR A 279 23.97 -15.61 3.49
CA TYR A 279 24.09 -15.16 4.88
C TYR A 279 24.21 -13.64 5.01
N LEU A 280 24.88 -12.98 4.06
CA LEU A 280 25.00 -11.52 4.06
C LEU A 280 23.67 -10.82 3.77
N THR A 281 22.85 -11.33 2.85
CA THR A 281 21.52 -10.77 2.56
C THR A 281 20.57 -10.95 3.73
N VAL A 282 20.55 -12.13 4.36
CA VAL A 282 19.73 -12.38 5.56
C VAL A 282 20.16 -11.49 6.72
N LEU A 283 21.47 -11.35 6.96
CA LEU A 283 21.99 -10.44 8.00
C LEU A 283 21.56 -8.99 7.75
N PHE A 284 21.59 -8.55 6.48
CA PHE A 284 21.15 -7.22 6.07
C PHE A 284 19.65 -7.02 6.32
N ASP A 285 18.81 -8.00 5.98
CA ASP A 285 17.38 -7.97 6.24
C ASP A 285 17.06 -7.96 7.75
N CYS A 286 17.82 -8.70 8.58
CA CYS A 286 17.71 -8.62 10.04
C CYS A 286 18.07 -7.22 10.59
N LEU A 287 19.11 -6.58 10.06
CA LEU A 287 19.51 -5.23 10.46
C LEU A 287 18.41 -4.20 10.13
N ILE A 288 17.71 -4.39 9.00
CA ILE A 288 16.56 -3.56 8.61
C ILE A 288 15.43 -3.73 9.62
N ILE A 289 15.06 -4.95 9.97
CA ILE A 289 14.01 -5.22 10.96
C ILE A 289 14.34 -4.52 12.28
N VAL A 290 15.57 -4.62 12.77
CA VAL A 290 16.00 -3.93 14.00
C VAL A 290 15.88 -2.40 13.86
N THR A 291 16.26 -1.85 12.71
CA THR A 291 16.15 -0.40 12.44
C THR A 291 14.69 0.05 12.36
N CYS A 292 13.80 -0.73 11.75
CA CYS A 292 12.37 -0.45 11.67
C CYS A 292 11.69 -0.61 13.03
N VAL A 293 12.04 -1.61 13.83
CA VAL A 293 11.49 -1.80 15.20
C VAL A 293 11.90 -0.64 16.11
N THR A 294 13.16 -0.22 16.05
CA THR A 294 13.63 0.96 16.82
C THR A 294 12.95 2.25 16.35
N SER A 295 12.78 2.43 15.04
CA SER A 295 11.97 3.53 14.47
C SER A 295 10.53 3.51 15.00
N PHE A 296 9.86 2.37 14.90
CA PHE A 296 8.49 2.14 15.33
C PHE A 296 8.32 2.50 16.80
N SER A 297 9.18 1.96 17.70
CA SER A 297 9.10 2.26 19.12
C SER A 297 9.30 3.75 19.43
N LEU A 298 10.26 4.41 18.77
CA LEU A 298 10.52 5.84 18.97
C LEU A 298 9.38 6.74 18.46
N CYS A 299 8.76 6.36 17.34
CA CYS A 299 7.62 7.06 16.75
C CYS A 299 6.36 6.86 17.58
N THR A 300 6.05 5.62 18.00
CA THR A 300 4.94 5.30 18.90
C THR A 300 5.07 6.05 20.23
N ARG A 301 6.26 6.09 20.83
CA ARG A 301 6.52 6.91 22.03
C ARG A 301 6.26 8.40 21.78
N SER A 302 6.56 8.90 20.58
CA SER A 302 6.32 10.32 20.23
C SER A 302 4.84 10.62 20.09
N VAL A 303 4.05 9.68 19.54
CA VAL A 303 2.59 9.79 19.45
C VAL A 303 1.96 9.75 20.85
N ILE A 304 2.38 8.81 21.71
CA ILE A 304 1.90 8.72 23.11
C ILE A 304 2.21 10.00 23.89
N ASN A 305 3.42 10.56 23.75
CA ASN A 305 3.75 11.83 24.39
C ASN A 305 2.89 12.98 23.87
N GLY A 306 2.55 12.98 22.57
CA GLY A 306 1.66 13.97 21.97
C GLY A 306 0.23 13.87 22.50
N THR A 307 -0.31 12.66 22.64
CA THR A 307 -1.66 12.44 23.20
C THR A 307 -1.70 12.76 24.69
N GLN A 308 -0.67 12.43 25.47
CA GLN A 308 -0.57 12.85 26.87
C GLN A 308 -0.58 14.38 27.01
N LEU A 309 0.19 15.09 26.17
CA LEU A 309 0.23 16.54 26.17
C LEU A 309 -1.11 17.16 25.73
N GLN A 310 -1.80 16.53 24.80
CA GLN A 310 -3.15 16.92 24.39
C GLN A 310 -4.15 16.78 25.55
N PHE A 311 -4.08 15.71 26.34
CA PHE A 311 -4.91 15.54 27.53
C PHE A 311 -4.60 16.60 28.61
N GLU A 312 -3.32 16.89 28.87
CA GLU A 312 -2.91 17.97 29.78
C GLU A 312 -3.45 19.34 29.34
N TYR A 313 -3.32 19.68 28.06
CA TYR A 313 -3.86 20.93 27.50
C TYR A 313 -5.39 21.00 27.58
N THR A 314 -6.08 19.90 27.26
CA THR A 314 -7.55 19.84 27.32
C THR A 314 -8.05 20.01 28.75
N HIS A 315 -7.37 19.39 29.72
CA HIS A 315 -7.69 19.54 31.14
C HIS A 315 -7.47 20.98 31.62
N TYR A 316 -6.37 21.62 31.21
CA TYR A 316 -6.10 23.03 31.50
C TYR A 316 -7.18 23.96 30.92
N CYS A 317 -7.56 23.79 29.64
CA CYS A 317 -8.58 24.62 29.00
C CYS A 317 -9.97 24.43 29.65
N LYS A 318 -10.31 23.20 30.06
CA LYS A 318 -11.57 22.94 30.75
C LYS A 318 -11.65 23.65 32.11
N ASN A 319 -10.54 23.68 32.87
CA ASN A 319 -10.50 24.29 34.20
C ASN A 319 -10.36 25.82 34.16
N ASN A 320 -9.53 26.36 33.25
CA ASN A 320 -9.15 27.78 33.27
C ASN A 320 -9.83 28.63 32.19
N CYS A 321 -10.24 28.04 31.06
CA CYS A 321 -10.84 28.78 29.94
C CYS A 321 -12.36 28.57 29.82
N GLY A 322 -12.95 27.63 30.58
CA GLY A 322 -14.39 27.38 30.61
C GLY A 322 -14.99 26.93 29.26
N LYS A 323 -14.15 26.55 28.29
CA LYS A 323 -14.54 26.18 26.92
C LYS A 323 -13.97 24.82 26.55
N GLU A 324 -14.74 24.02 25.82
CA GLU A 324 -14.26 22.77 25.25
C GLU A 324 -13.35 23.04 24.04
N VAL A 325 -12.17 22.41 24.04
CA VAL A 325 -11.20 22.54 22.95
C VAL A 325 -11.77 21.89 21.67
N PRO A 326 -11.78 22.59 20.52
CA PRO A 326 -12.29 22.05 19.27
C PRO A 326 -11.45 20.86 18.79
N TRP A 327 -12.07 19.95 18.03
CA TRP A 327 -11.39 18.77 17.49
C TRP A 327 -10.20 19.09 16.58
N SER A 328 -10.23 20.23 15.89
CA SER A 328 -9.11 20.71 15.07
C SER A 328 -7.82 20.87 15.87
N ASP A 329 -7.91 21.50 17.04
CA ASP A 329 -6.74 21.76 17.91
C ASP A 329 -6.26 20.47 18.59
N LYS A 330 -7.19 19.57 18.93
CA LYS A 330 -6.85 18.23 19.44
C LYS A 330 -6.06 17.41 18.41
N LEU A 331 -6.46 17.45 17.14
CA LEU A 331 -5.77 16.75 16.05
C LEU A 331 -4.40 17.35 15.71
N GLU A 332 -4.13 18.61 16.07
CA GLU A 332 -2.82 19.23 15.85
C GLU A 332 -1.70 18.59 16.70
N PHE A 333 -2.02 18.09 17.90
CA PHE A 333 -1.07 17.35 18.74
C PHE A 333 -0.70 15.97 18.17
N VAL A 334 -1.61 15.34 17.41
CA VAL A 334 -1.39 14.04 16.77
C VAL A 334 -0.72 14.25 15.41
N ASN A 335 0.60 14.10 15.37
CA ASN A 335 1.35 14.33 14.14
C ASN A 335 1.18 13.16 13.16
N GLY A 336 0.40 13.38 12.09
CA GLY A 336 0.13 12.40 11.04
C GLY A 336 1.38 11.83 10.36
N TRP A 337 2.51 12.56 10.34
CA TRP A 337 3.76 12.02 9.82
C TRP A 337 4.33 10.87 10.66
N TYR A 338 4.14 10.89 11.99
CA TYR A 338 4.55 9.75 12.81
C TYR A 338 3.65 8.53 12.56
N ILE A 339 2.35 8.74 12.31
CA ILE A 339 1.43 7.65 11.95
C ILE A 339 1.84 7.03 10.62
N LEU A 340 2.14 7.86 9.60
CA LEU A 340 2.66 7.39 8.31
C LEU A 340 3.93 6.54 8.48
N ILE A 341 4.88 7.00 9.31
CA ILE A 341 6.12 6.26 9.60
C ILE A 341 5.81 4.93 10.30
N ILE A 342 4.89 4.91 11.27
CA ILE A 342 4.49 3.70 11.98
C ILE A 342 3.89 2.66 11.02
N VAL A 343 2.97 3.08 10.13
CA VAL A 343 2.37 2.19 9.12
C VAL A 343 3.44 1.67 8.16
N SER A 344 4.33 2.54 7.70
CA SER A 344 5.46 2.17 6.84
C SER A 344 6.40 1.16 7.52
N ASP A 345 6.74 1.36 8.79
CA ASP A 345 7.58 0.44 9.56
C ASP A 345 6.91 -0.93 9.70
N MET A 346 5.59 -0.99 9.95
CA MET A 346 4.86 -2.27 10.00
C MET A 346 4.89 -3.01 8.66
N LEU A 347 4.62 -2.31 7.54
CA LEU A 347 4.65 -2.92 6.20
C LEU A 347 6.04 -3.44 5.86
N THR A 348 7.10 -2.68 6.17
CA THR A 348 8.48 -3.10 5.88
C THR A 348 8.99 -4.22 6.80
N ILE A 349 8.56 -4.29 8.06
CA ILE A 349 8.85 -5.42 8.95
C ILE A 349 8.21 -6.69 8.40
N ILE A 350 6.91 -6.65 8.08
CA ILE A 350 6.18 -7.80 7.52
C ILE A 350 6.82 -8.22 6.19
N GLY A 351 7.08 -7.27 5.29
CA GLY A 351 7.73 -7.54 4.00
C GLY A 351 9.13 -8.13 4.15
N SER A 352 9.92 -7.71 5.13
CA SER A 352 11.26 -8.24 5.38
C SER A 352 11.23 -9.66 5.95
N ILE A 353 10.25 -9.99 6.80
CA ILE A 353 10.05 -11.36 7.29
C ILE A 353 9.67 -12.28 6.13
N LEU A 354 8.70 -11.89 5.31
CA LEU A 354 8.32 -12.64 4.10
C LEU A 354 9.49 -12.82 3.14
N LYS A 355 10.33 -11.79 2.97
CA LYS A 355 11.54 -11.88 2.14
C LYS A 355 12.53 -12.93 2.66
N ILE A 356 12.72 -13.01 3.98
CA ILE A 356 13.57 -14.04 4.60
C ILE A 356 12.96 -15.44 4.41
N GLU A 357 11.63 -15.58 4.55
CA GLU A 357 10.91 -16.84 4.30
C GLU A 357 11.03 -17.30 2.84
N ILE A 358 11.01 -16.36 1.89
CA ILE A 358 11.23 -16.63 0.46
C ILE A 358 12.69 -17.05 0.20
N GLN A 359 13.66 -16.35 0.80
CA GLN A 359 15.08 -16.70 0.66
C GLN A 359 15.42 -18.06 1.27
N THR A 360 14.69 -18.47 2.32
CA THR A 360 14.79 -19.79 2.95
C THR A 360 13.87 -20.83 2.32
N LYS A 361 13.19 -20.47 1.22
CA LYS A 361 12.37 -21.36 0.38
C LYS A 361 11.22 -22.04 1.13
N VAL A 362 10.72 -21.39 2.20
CA VAL A 362 9.53 -21.83 2.94
C VAL A 362 8.25 -21.38 2.24
N LEU A 363 8.28 -20.22 1.58
CA LEU A 363 7.18 -19.63 0.82
C LEU A 363 7.65 -19.19 -0.57
N THR A 364 6.74 -19.25 -1.55
CA THR A 364 6.99 -18.84 -2.95
C THR A 364 6.15 -17.63 -3.38
N SER A 365 5.52 -16.91 -2.43
CA SER A 365 4.63 -15.78 -2.71
C SER A 365 5.36 -14.43 -2.84
N TYR A 366 6.06 -14.23 -3.96
CA TYR A 366 6.78 -12.99 -4.26
C TYR A 366 5.86 -11.75 -4.36
N ASP A 367 4.64 -11.92 -4.84
CA ASP A 367 3.67 -10.83 -5.04
C ASP A 367 3.34 -10.12 -3.74
N VAL A 368 3.01 -10.87 -2.70
CA VAL A 368 2.64 -10.34 -1.38
C VAL A 368 3.82 -9.58 -0.77
N CYS A 369 5.02 -10.17 -0.81
CA CYS A 369 6.25 -9.52 -0.35
C CYS A 369 6.53 -8.22 -1.11
N SER A 370 6.38 -8.23 -2.44
CA SER A 370 6.61 -7.07 -3.30
C SER A 370 5.65 -5.91 -3.00
N ILE A 371 4.37 -6.21 -2.72
CA ILE A 371 3.37 -5.21 -2.34
C ILE A 371 3.74 -4.58 -1.00
N PHE A 372 4.08 -5.38 0.02
CA PHE A 372 4.44 -4.87 1.34
C PHE A 372 5.72 -4.03 1.33
N LEU A 373 6.80 -4.52 0.70
CA LEU A 373 8.06 -3.78 0.59
C LEU A 373 7.92 -2.53 -0.28
N GLY A 374 7.20 -2.63 -1.41
CA GLY A 374 6.95 -1.52 -2.33
C GLY A 374 6.12 -0.40 -1.70
N THR A 375 4.96 -0.74 -1.12
CA THR A 375 4.10 0.24 -0.42
C THR A 375 4.77 0.82 0.82
N GLY A 376 5.50 -0.01 1.58
CA GLY A 376 6.31 0.44 2.72
C GLY A 376 7.33 1.49 2.30
N THR A 377 8.09 1.22 1.23
CA THR A 377 9.10 2.14 0.68
C THR A 377 8.47 3.42 0.12
N MET A 378 7.32 3.33 -0.56
CA MET A 378 6.56 4.49 -1.02
C MET A 378 6.22 5.44 0.15
N PHE A 379 5.73 4.89 1.27
CA PHE A 379 5.44 5.70 2.46
C PHE A 379 6.70 6.26 3.14
N VAL A 380 7.82 5.53 3.13
CA VAL A 380 9.12 6.06 3.60
C VAL A 380 9.51 7.31 2.79
N TRP A 381 9.41 7.24 1.46
CA TRP A 381 9.76 8.36 0.57
C TRP A 381 8.78 9.52 0.68
N ILE A 382 7.47 9.27 0.79
CA ILE A 382 6.49 10.31 1.13
C ILE A 382 6.85 10.95 2.48
N GLY A 383 7.32 10.16 3.45
CA GLY A 383 7.82 10.63 4.74
C GLY A 383 8.97 11.65 4.64
N VAL A 384 9.75 11.64 3.56
CA VAL A 384 10.82 12.64 3.31
C VAL A 384 10.25 14.06 3.18
N ILE A 385 9.02 14.20 2.68
CA ILE A 385 8.33 15.49 2.53
C ILE A 385 8.21 16.21 3.88
N ARG A 386 8.09 15.47 4.99
CA ARG A 386 8.13 16.02 6.35
C ARG A 386 9.41 16.85 6.60
N TYR A 387 10.56 16.35 6.15
CA TYR A 387 11.85 17.01 6.36
C TYR A 387 12.02 18.22 5.45
N MET A 388 11.40 18.20 4.27
CA MET A 388 11.31 19.39 3.42
C MET A 388 10.44 20.48 4.06
N GLY A 389 9.44 20.11 4.86
CA GLY A 389 8.60 21.03 5.63
C GLY A 389 9.34 21.90 6.65
N TYR A 390 10.60 21.59 7.00
CA TYR A 390 11.42 22.48 7.84
C TYR A 390 11.83 23.77 7.14
N PHE A 391 11.83 23.77 5.81
CA PHE A 391 12.12 24.94 5.02
C PHE A 391 10.84 25.73 4.76
N ARG A 392 10.82 27.02 5.15
CA ARG A 392 9.66 27.91 5.01
C ARG A 392 9.04 27.92 3.61
N LYS A 393 9.86 27.87 2.54
CA LYS A 393 9.40 27.86 1.15
C LYS A 393 8.60 26.59 0.78
N TYR A 394 9.07 25.41 1.18
CA TYR A 394 8.41 24.13 0.87
C TYR A 394 7.22 23.84 1.79
N ASN A 395 7.23 24.38 3.01
CA ASN A 395 6.15 24.20 3.97
C ASN A 395 4.81 24.79 3.48
N ILE A 396 4.85 25.85 2.66
CA ILE A 396 3.63 26.46 2.06
C ILE A 396 2.86 25.41 1.26
N LEU A 397 3.54 24.67 0.39
CA LEU A 397 2.92 23.69 -0.49
C LEU A 397 2.22 22.57 0.30
N ILE A 398 2.90 22.05 1.33
CA ILE A 398 2.36 21.00 2.21
C ILE A 398 1.13 21.50 2.97
N LEU A 399 1.21 22.74 3.49
CA LEU A 399 0.11 23.36 4.22
C LEU A 399 -1.10 23.61 3.31
N THR A 400 -0.86 24.09 2.09
CA THR A 400 -1.89 24.23 1.06
C THR A 400 -2.55 22.89 0.75
N LEU A 401 -1.80 21.82 0.53
CA LEU A 401 -2.37 20.50 0.24
C LEU A 401 -3.22 19.98 1.41
N ARG A 402 -2.74 20.14 2.65
CA ARG A 402 -3.49 19.76 3.87
C ARG A 402 -4.79 20.56 4.02
N ALA A 403 -4.74 21.86 3.75
CA ALA A 403 -5.91 22.74 3.84
C ALA A 403 -6.91 22.47 2.71
N ALA A 404 -6.44 22.14 1.51
CA ALA A 404 -7.28 21.87 0.34
C ALA A 404 -7.95 20.49 0.42
N PHE A 405 -7.28 19.50 1.01
CA PHE A 405 -7.72 18.10 1.08
C PHE A 405 -9.21 17.90 1.47
N PRO A 406 -9.74 18.46 2.58
CA PRO A 406 -11.16 18.27 2.93
C PRO A 406 -12.13 18.88 1.91
N ASN A 407 -11.81 20.05 1.34
CA ASN A 407 -12.63 20.69 0.31
C ASN A 407 -12.60 19.88 -0.99
N VAL A 408 -11.42 19.39 -1.37
CA VAL A 408 -11.20 18.53 -2.52
C VAL A 408 -11.98 17.21 -2.38
N ILE A 409 -11.96 16.55 -1.21
CA ILE A 409 -12.74 15.32 -1.00
C ILE A 409 -14.23 15.55 -1.21
N ARG A 410 -14.79 16.62 -0.63
CA ARG A 410 -16.22 16.96 -0.81
C ARG A 410 -16.56 17.17 -2.28
N PHE A 411 -15.70 17.88 -3.00
CA PHE A 411 -15.85 18.09 -4.43
C PHE A 411 -15.76 16.77 -5.23
N ILE A 412 -14.77 15.92 -4.93
CA ILE A 412 -14.61 14.60 -5.54
C ILE A 412 -15.83 13.71 -5.27
N CYS A 413 -16.43 13.75 -4.07
CA CYS A 413 -17.66 13.00 -3.80
C CYS A 413 -18.81 13.45 -4.71
N CYS A 414 -19.02 14.75 -4.89
CA CYS A 414 -20.03 15.28 -5.81
C CYS A 414 -19.74 14.91 -7.26
N ALA A 415 -18.49 15.08 -7.72
CA ALA A 415 -18.06 14.71 -9.06
C ALA A 415 -18.14 13.19 -9.29
N GLY A 416 -17.90 12.39 -8.26
CA GLY A 416 -17.96 10.93 -8.26
C GLY A 416 -19.37 10.40 -8.54
N ILE A 417 -20.41 11.06 -8.02
CA ILE A 417 -21.81 10.70 -8.33
C ILE A 417 -22.09 10.87 -9.83
N ILE A 418 -21.65 12.00 -10.41
CA ILE A 418 -21.79 12.26 -11.84
C ILE A 418 -20.98 11.23 -12.63
N TYR A 419 -19.73 10.98 -12.23
CA TYR A 419 -18.86 10.01 -12.90
C TYR A 419 -19.46 8.59 -12.92
N LEU A 420 -19.99 8.12 -11.79
CA LEU A 420 -20.66 6.82 -11.71
C LEU A 420 -21.91 6.77 -12.60
N SER A 421 -22.67 7.85 -12.70
CA SER A 421 -23.83 7.92 -13.60
C SER A 421 -23.42 7.72 -15.07
N TYR A 422 -22.31 8.34 -15.48
CA TYR A 422 -21.72 8.13 -16.80
C TYR A 422 -21.21 6.69 -16.95
N CYS A 423 -20.58 6.11 -15.92
CA CYS A 423 -20.10 4.72 -15.98
C CYS A 423 -21.24 3.74 -16.22
N PHE A 424 -22.32 3.81 -15.43
CA PHE A 424 -23.47 2.89 -15.59
C PHE A 424 -24.15 3.07 -16.96
N CYS A 425 -24.35 4.31 -17.38
CA CYS A 425 -24.95 4.62 -18.68
C CYS A 425 -24.08 4.13 -19.85
N GLY A 426 -22.77 4.39 -19.79
CA GLY A 426 -21.81 3.94 -20.79
C GLY A 426 -21.72 2.42 -20.86
N TRP A 427 -21.69 1.75 -19.71
CA TRP A 427 -21.60 0.30 -19.62
C TRP A 427 -22.77 -0.39 -20.32
N ILE A 428 -24.01 -0.02 -19.99
CA ILE A 428 -25.20 -0.69 -20.54
C ILE A 428 -25.47 -0.31 -22.01
N VAL A 429 -25.28 0.96 -22.38
CA VAL A 429 -25.62 1.43 -23.74
C VAL A 429 -24.51 1.13 -24.74
N LEU A 430 -23.25 1.36 -24.36
CA LEU A 430 -22.11 1.24 -25.28
C LEU A 430 -21.41 -0.12 -25.19
N GLY A 431 -21.58 -0.88 -24.11
CA GLY A 431 -20.91 -2.17 -23.89
C GLY A 431 -21.09 -3.21 -25.01
N PRO A 432 -22.31 -3.39 -25.59
CA PRO A 432 -22.49 -4.31 -26.72
C PRO A 432 -21.78 -3.86 -28.01
N TYR A 433 -21.48 -2.57 -28.14
CA TYR A 433 -20.98 -1.96 -29.38
C TYR A 433 -19.50 -1.55 -29.32
N HIS A 434 -18.91 -1.47 -28.13
CA HIS A 434 -17.54 -1.01 -27.92
C HIS A 434 -16.80 -1.86 -26.87
N GLU A 435 -15.58 -2.29 -27.18
CA GLU A 435 -14.86 -3.26 -26.35
C GLU A 435 -14.46 -2.72 -24.98
N LYS A 436 -14.01 -1.45 -24.92
CA LYS A 436 -13.71 -0.78 -23.65
C LYS A 436 -14.90 -0.63 -22.70
N PHE A 437 -16.13 -0.70 -23.22
CA PHE A 437 -17.33 -0.53 -22.41
C PHE A 437 -17.96 -1.87 -21.95
N ARG A 438 -17.28 -3.02 -22.15
CA ARG A 438 -17.86 -4.35 -21.85
C ARG A 438 -18.05 -4.61 -20.35
N THR A 439 -17.12 -4.18 -19.51
CA THR A 439 -17.19 -4.36 -18.05
C THR A 439 -17.15 -3.02 -17.35
N LEU A 440 -17.72 -2.93 -16.15
CA LEU A 440 -17.73 -1.67 -15.40
C LEU A 440 -16.30 -1.17 -15.09
N ASN A 441 -15.35 -2.07 -14.85
CA ASN A 441 -13.95 -1.72 -14.61
C ASN A 441 -13.30 -1.10 -15.84
N THR A 442 -13.43 -1.74 -17.01
CA THR A 442 -12.88 -1.20 -18.27
C THR A 442 -13.56 0.11 -18.67
N VAL A 443 -14.83 0.29 -18.32
CA VAL A 443 -15.56 1.57 -18.50
C VAL A 443 -14.93 2.65 -17.62
N SER A 444 -14.66 2.34 -16.35
CA SER A 444 -14.03 3.28 -15.42
C SER A 444 -12.62 3.66 -15.89
N GLU A 445 -11.80 2.68 -16.29
CA GLU A 445 -10.47 2.91 -16.87
C GLU A 445 -10.56 3.81 -18.11
N CYS A 446 -11.46 3.50 -19.04
CA CYS A 446 -11.66 4.29 -20.26
C CYS A 446 -12.09 5.73 -19.95
N LEU A 447 -13.07 5.93 -19.07
CA LEU A 447 -13.55 7.26 -18.71
C LEU A 447 -12.49 8.05 -17.93
N PHE A 448 -11.70 7.38 -17.08
CA PHE A 448 -10.61 8.02 -16.36
C PHE A 448 -9.47 8.44 -17.30
N SER A 449 -9.10 7.60 -18.29
CA SER A 449 -8.16 7.97 -19.35
C SER A 449 -8.68 9.17 -20.17
N LEU A 450 -9.97 9.18 -20.52
CA LEU A 450 -10.59 10.29 -21.25
C LEU A 450 -10.58 11.61 -20.47
N ILE A 451 -10.76 11.61 -19.14
CA ILE A 451 -10.65 12.81 -18.30
C ILE A 451 -9.25 13.44 -18.42
N ASN A 452 -8.22 12.59 -18.56
CA ASN A 452 -6.83 13.01 -18.72
C ASN A 452 -6.43 13.26 -20.20
N GLY A 453 -7.38 13.15 -21.13
CA GLY A 453 -7.15 13.38 -22.56
C GLY A 453 -6.49 12.23 -23.31
N ASP A 454 -6.37 11.06 -22.69
CA ASP A 454 -5.80 9.87 -23.33
C ASP A 454 -6.86 9.09 -24.14
N ASP A 455 -6.42 8.51 -25.27
CA ASP A 455 -7.19 7.61 -26.12
C ASP A 455 -8.58 8.13 -26.54
N MET A 456 -8.67 9.45 -26.82
CA MET A 456 -9.92 10.08 -27.24
C MET A 456 -10.37 9.59 -28.62
N PHE A 457 -9.52 9.77 -29.64
CA PHE A 457 -9.89 9.47 -31.03
C PHE A 457 -10.23 8.00 -31.28
N PRO A 458 -9.44 7.01 -30.80
CA PRO A 458 -9.79 5.60 -31.02
C PRO A 458 -11.11 5.21 -30.35
N THR A 459 -11.47 5.83 -29.22
CA THR A 459 -12.78 5.64 -28.59
C THR A 459 -13.93 6.14 -29.47
N PHE A 460 -13.73 7.22 -30.23
CA PHE A 460 -14.70 7.65 -31.25
C PHE A 460 -14.70 6.75 -32.49
N LYS A 461 -13.52 6.28 -32.93
CA LYS A 461 -13.34 5.50 -34.17
C LYS A 461 -13.87 4.07 -34.05
N ASN A 462 -13.63 3.41 -32.92
CA ASN A 462 -13.92 1.99 -32.72
C ASN A 462 -15.40 1.68 -32.41
N MET A 463 -16.28 2.68 -32.47
CA MET A 463 -17.72 2.51 -32.33
C MET A 463 -18.31 1.76 -33.52
N LYS A 464 -18.87 0.57 -33.28
CA LYS A 464 -19.56 -0.22 -34.32
C LYS A 464 -20.82 0.50 -34.79
N GLN A 465 -20.88 0.86 -36.06
CA GLN A 465 -22.04 1.51 -36.70
C GLN A 465 -23.18 0.52 -37.04
N LYS A 466 -23.57 -0.33 -36.08
CA LYS A 466 -24.70 -1.27 -36.29
C LYS A 466 -26.06 -0.59 -36.13
N SER A 467 -26.16 0.42 -35.27
CA SER A 467 -27.37 1.20 -35.04
C SER A 467 -27.05 2.69 -35.04
N SER A 468 -27.65 3.44 -35.96
CA SER A 468 -27.42 4.89 -36.07
C SER A 468 -27.80 5.64 -34.79
N LEU A 469 -28.84 5.16 -34.08
CA LEU A 469 -29.29 5.76 -32.82
C LEU A 469 -28.22 5.64 -31.73
N VAL A 470 -27.64 4.44 -31.52
CA VAL A 470 -26.57 4.25 -30.54
C VAL A 470 -25.30 4.96 -30.97
N TRP A 471 -25.02 5.04 -32.28
CA TRP A 471 -23.88 5.81 -32.78
C TRP A 471 -24.03 7.31 -32.47
N ILE A 472 -25.19 7.91 -32.73
CA ILE A 472 -25.47 9.32 -32.36
C ILE A 472 -25.40 9.49 -30.85
N PHE A 473 -26.04 8.60 -30.08
CA PHE A 473 -25.99 8.61 -28.62
C PHE A 473 -24.55 8.58 -28.11
N SER A 474 -23.70 7.72 -28.69
CA SER A 474 -22.29 7.61 -28.31
C SER A 474 -21.51 8.91 -28.52
N ARG A 475 -21.81 9.64 -29.61
CA ARG A 475 -21.19 10.95 -29.88
C ARG A 475 -21.63 11.97 -28.84
N VAL A 476 -22.94 12.08 -28.59
CA VAL A 476 -23.48 12.99 -27.57
C VAL A 476 -22.93 12.64 -26.18
N TYR A 477 -22.92 11.36 -25.82
CA TYR A 477 -22.38 10.86 -24.56
C TYR A 477 -20.90 11.25 -24.38
N LEU A 478 -20.04 10.95 -25.35
CA LEU A 478 -18.61 11.24 -25.24
C LEU A 478 -18.33 12.75 -25.28
N TYR A 479 -19.00 13.53 -26.14
CA TYR A 479 -18.81 14.98 -26.19
C TYR A 479 -19.29 15.68 -24.92
N THR A 480 -20.42 15.23 -24.34
CA THR A 480 -20.91 15.78 -23.07
C THR A 480 -20.00 15.40 -21.91
N PHE A 481 -19.53 14.15 -21.86
CA PHE A 481 -18.60 13.70 -20.82
C PHE A 481 -17.29 14.49 -20.88
N VAL A 482 -16.63 14.54 -22.04
CA VAL A 482 -15.35 15.23 -22.23
C VAL A 482 -15.48 16.72 -21.93
N SER A 483 -16.51 17.38 -22.45
CA SER A 483 -16.68 18.82 -22.21
C SER A 483 -16.97 19.14 -20.75
N LEU A 484 -17.82 18.36 -20.08
CA LEU A 484 -18.14 18.54 -18.66
C LEU A 484 -16.92 18.27 -17.77
N PHE A 485 -16.26 17.12 -17.93
CA PHE A 485 -15.19 16.73 -17.02
C PHE A 485 -13.89 17.52 -17.24
N ILE A 486 -13.48 17.76 -18.49
CA ILE A 486 -12.24 18.48 -18.77
C ILE A 486 -12.43 19.99 -18.54
N TYR A 487 -13.47 20.60 -19.10
CA TYR A 487 -13.57 22.07 -19.04
C TYR A 487 -14.19 22.59 -17.74
N MET A 488 -15.13 21.86 -17.14
CA MET A 488 -15.80 22.33 -15.92
C MET A 488 -15.20 21.72 -14.66
N ILE A 489 -15.24 20.38 -14.52
CA ILE A 489 -14.86 19.71 -13.27
C ILE A 489 -13.36 19.87 -12.98
N LEU A 490 -12.49 19.64 -13.96
CA LEU A 490 -11.04 19.76 -13.79
C LEU A 490 -10.62 21.22 -13.55
N SER A 491 -11.25 22.20 -14.24
CA SER A 491 -11.01 23.63 -13.98
C SER A 491 -11.43 24.04 -12.57
N LEU A 492 -12.58 23.57 -12.07
CA LEU A 492 -13.02 23.83 -10.70
C LEU A 492 -12.07 23.19 -9.68
N PHE A 493 -11.60 21.97 -9.94
CA PHE A 493 -10.62 21.31 -9.09
C PHE A 493 -9.33 22.12 -8.95
N ILE A 494 -8.79 22.62 -10.06
CA ILE A 494 -7.61 23.50 -10.08
C ILE A 494 -7.90 24.81 -9.34
N THR A 495 -9.09 25.37 -9.51
CA THR A 495 -9.51 26.63 -8.86
C THR A 495 -9.56 26.47 -7.33
N ILE A 496 -10.11 25.37 -6.81
CA ILE A 496 -10.17 25.09 -5.37
C ILE A 496 -8.76 25.02 -4.76
N ILE A 497 -7.82 24.36 -5.45
CA ILE A 497 -6.43 24.26 -4.99
C ILE A 497 -5.73 25.62 -5.06
N THR A 498 -5.96 26.39 -6.12
CA THR A 498 -5.37 27.71 -6.32
C THR A 498 -5.87 28.72 -5.28
N ASP A 499 -7.17 28.74 -5.01
CA ASP A 499 -7.77 29.59 -3.96
C ASP A 499 -7.23 29.23 -2.57
N THR A 500 -7.10 27.93 -2.28
CA THR A 500 -6.49 27.48 -1.02
C THR A 500 -5.00 27.87 -0.95
N TYR A 501 -4.30 27.86 -2.08
CA TYR A 501 -2.90 28.31 -2.13
C TYR A 501 -2.78 29.80 -1.81
N ASP A 502 -3.59 30.65 -2.44
CA ASP A 502 -3.56 32.09 -2.25
C ASP A 502 -3.98 32.49 -0.84
N THR A 503 -4.99 31.85 -0.26
CA THR A 503 -5.40 32.08 1.14
C THR A 503 -4.29 31.73 2.13
N ILE A 504 -3.62 30.58 1.97
CA ILE A 504 -2.48 30.19 2.82
C ILE A 504 -1.28 31.14 2.64
N LYS A 505 -1.02 31.59 1.41
CA LYS A 505 0.04 32.56 1.11
C LYS A 505 -0.20 33.91 1.79
N GLN A 506 -1.44 34.42 1.75
CA GLN A 506 -1.82 35.66 2.45
C GLN A 506 -1.77 35.50 3.98
N GLN A 507 -2.18 34.36 4.51
CA GLN A 507 -2.09 34.06 5.94
C GLN A 507 -0.63 34.09 6.45
N GLN A 508 0.32 33.56 5.67
CA GLN A 508 1.73 33.64 6.04
C GLN A 508 2.31 35.05 5.98
N GLN A 509 1.84 35.89 5.05
CA GLN A 509 2.28 37.29 4.96
C GLN A 509 1.73 38.15 6.10
N SER A 510 0.50 37.89 6.54
CA SER A 510 -0.16 38.62 7.63
C SER A 510 0.26 38.18 9.03
N GLY A 511 0.73 36.94 9.21
CA GLY A 511 1.26 36.44 10.49
C GLY A 511 0.21 36.26 11.59
N ASN A 512 -1.08 36.33 11.27
CA ASN A 512 -2.16 36.21 12.26
C ASN A 512 -2.35 34.76 12.72
N PRO A 513 -2.36 34.47 14.03
CA PRO A 513 -2.58 33.12 14.55
C PRO A 513 -4.03 32.66 14.28
N THR A 514 -4.18 31.50 13.63
CA THR A 514 -5.48 31.00 13.15
C THR A 514 -6.23 30.16 14.17
N SER A 515 -5.54 29.55 15.14
CA SER A 515 -6.11 28.67 16.18
C SER A 515 -5.96 29.28 17.59
N GLU A 516 -6.88 28.93 18.50
CA GLU A 516 -6.79 29.28 19.93
C GLU A 516 -5.50 28.73 20.57
N LEU A 517 -5.02 27.56 20.11
CA LEU A 517 -3.73 27.01 20.50
C LEU A 517 -2.55 27.90 20.06
N GLN A 518 -2.58 28.39 18.82
CA GLN A 518 -1.54 29.29 18.31
C GLN A 518 -1.55 30.65 19.03
N LYS A 519 -2.74 31.16 19.38
CA LYS A 519 -2.88 32.35 20.25
C LYS A 519 -2.33 32.09 21.65
N PHE A 520 -2.60 30.91 22.22
CA PHE A 520 -2.04 30.53 23.52
C PHE A 520 -0.51 30.45 23.49
N LEU A 521 0.07 29.98 22.39
CA LEU A 521 1.52 29.87 22.21
C LEU A 521 2.21 31.20 21.90
N SER A 522 1.55 32.11 21.16
CA SER A 522 2.13 33.41 20.76
C SER A 522 2.41 34.35 21.94
N VAL A 523 1.76 34.13 23.09
CA VAL A 523 2.03 34.83 24.35
C VAL A 523 3.44 34.52 24.88
N CYS A 524 4.01 33.35 24.58
CA CYS A 524 5.40 33.03 24.95
C CYS A 524 6.39 33.61 23.92
N LYS A 525 7.13 34.65 24.31
CA LYS A 525 8.17 35.29 23.50
C LYS A 525 9.54 34.61 23.58
N ASP A 526 9.69 33.53 24.33
CA ASP A 526 10.98 32.86 24.54
C ASP A 526 11.56 32.31 23.23
N LEU A 527 12.75 32.77 22.85
CA LEU A 527 13.48 32.28 21.67
C LEU A 527 14.10 30.90 21.96
N PRO A 528 14.29 30.02 20.95
CA PRO A 528 14.94 28.72 21.15
C PRO A 528 16.33 28.84 21.80
N ASN A 529 17.02 29.97 21.61
CA ASN A 529 18.40 30.20 22.04
C ASN A 529 18.49 30.84 23.43
N SER A 530 17.36 31.13 24.08
CA SER A 530 17.32 31.89 25.34
C SER A 530 17.89 31.15 26.55
N GLY A 531 18.19 29.85 26.42
CA GLY A 531 18.69 29.01 27.52
C GLY A 531 17.61 28.60 28.53
N VAL A 532 16.44 29.25 28.54
CA VAL A 532 15.31 28.99 29.45
C VAL A 532 14.81 27.54 29.34
N PHE A 533 14.82 26.97 28.13
CA PHE A 533 14.43 25.58 27.88
C PHE A 533 15.40 24.53 28.46
N ARG A 534 16.60 24.92 28.90
CA ARG A 534 17.58 24.05 29.57
C ARG A 534 17.38 24.01 31.09
N LEU A 535 16.86 25.09 31.68
CA LEU A 535 16.61 25.21 33.12
C LEU A 535 15.46 24.29 33.58
N ASP A 536 14.42 24.14 32.76
CA ASP A 536 13.28 23.23 33.00
C ASP A 536 13.63 21.72 33.01
N GLU A 537 14.85 21.33 32.61
CA GLU A 537 15.31 19.93 32.70
C GLU A 537 15.90 19.60 34.09
N ASN A 538 16.49 20.60 34.77
CA ASN A 538 17.05 20.45 36.12
C ASN A 538 16.01 20.64 37.22
N ASN A 539 15.08 21.58 37.05
CA ASN A 539 13.89 21.68 37.88
C ASN A 539 12.75 21.01 37.12
N GLY A 540 12.60 19.70 37.25
CA GLY A 540 11.30 19.12 36.92
C GLY A 540 10.25 19.91 37.69
N CYS A 541 9.22 20.45 37.02
CA CYS A 541 8.08 21.20 37.62
C CYS A 541 7.34 20.42 38.76
N PHE A 542 7.85 19.24 39.17
CA PHE A 542 7.46 18.41 40.31
C PHE A 542 8.41 18.47 41.53
N LEU A 543 9.70 18.78 41.34
CA LEU A 543 10.71 18.76 42.41
C LEU A 543 10.59 19.98 43.33
N ASP A 544 10.29 21.17 42.79
CA ASP A 544 9.95 22.34 43.61
C ASP A 544 8.66 22.14 44.41
N ARG A 545 7.71 21.30 43.95
CA ARG A 545 6.53 20.91 44.73
C ARG A 545 6.88 20.03 45.94
N CYS A 546 7.84 19.12 45.82
CA CYS A 546 8.24 18.25 46.93
C CYS A 546 9.11 18.99 47.93
N ILE A 547 10.05 19.83 47.46
CA ILE A 547 10.96 20.57 48.34
C ILE A 547 10.21 21.67 49.10
N ASN A 548 9.28 22.39 48.46
CA ASN A 548 8.48 23.41 49.16
C ASN A 548 7.42 22.79 50.08
N ARG A 549 6.84 21.62 49.76
CA ARG A 549 5.99 20.88 50.73
C ARG A 549 6.79 20.37 51.93
N PHE A 550 8.00 19.87 51.70
CA PHE A 550 8.87 19.40 52.80
C PHE A 550 9.30 20.57 53.68
N LYS A 551 9.66 21.73 53.12
CA LYS A 551 9.97 22.95 53.88
C LYS A 551 8.78 23.45 54.69
N LYS A 552 7.58 23.56 54.10
CA LYS A 552 6.36 23.98 54.83
C LYS A 552 5.96 22.98 55.92
N HIS A 553 6.25 21.69 55.75
CA HIS A 553 5.96 20.68 56.78
C HIS A 553 7.00 20.71 57.90
N GLN A 554 8.27 20.98 57.57
CA GLN A 554 9.36 21.06 58.54
C GLN A 554 9.30 22.35 59.36
N GLU A 555 8.88 23.48 58.78
CA GLU A 555 8.64 24.74 59.50
C GLU A 555 7.46 24.63 60.49
N ARG A 556 6.40 23.87 60.14
CA ARG A 556 5.29 23.56 61.07
C ARG A 556 5.72 22.64 62.22
N LEU A 557 6.61 21.68 61.97
CA LEU A 557 7.11 20.77 63.01
C LEU A 557 8.11 21.44 63.96
N THR A 558 8.79 22.51 63.52
CA THR A 558 9.69 23.30 64.39
C THR A 558 9.00 24.44 65.15
N SER A 559 7.78 24.83 64.79
CA SER A 559 6.99 25.81 65.55
C SER A 559 6.07 25.16 66.61
N GLU A 560 5.97 23.83 66.62
CA GLU A 560 5.22 23.03 67.61
C GLU A 560 6.14 22.27 68.58
N ALA A 561 7.42 22.65 68.67
CA ALA A 561 8.42 22.06 69.58
C ALA A 561 8.93 23.07 70.62
#